data_AF-A0AAU3E6U9-F1
#
_entry.id   AF-A0AAU3E6U9-F1
#
_cell.length_a   1.000
_cell.length_b   1.000
_cell.length_c   1.000
_cell.angle_alpha   90.00
_cell.angle_beta   90.00
_cell.angle_gamma   90.00
#
_symmetry.space_group_name_H-M   'P 1'
#
loop_
_entity.id
_entity.type
_entity.pdbx_description
1 polymer ?
#
loop_
_entity_poly.entity_id
_entity_poly.type
_entity_poly.pdbx_seq_one_letter_code
_entity_poly.pdbx_strand_id
1 'polypeptide(L)' 'MNLLTRRERQVAVLVSQGLTNRRVAQELFVTEKTVEMHLANIFAKLGVSSRAVVARLIGATGQPVGAAVPAGEAAAT' A
#
# COMPACT_ATOMS: atom_id res chain seq x y z
N MET A 1 4.28 7.74 14.83
CA MET A 1 4.61 6.79 13.72
C MET A 1 6.05 6.23 13.82
N ASN A 2 6.53 5.77 14.97
CA ASN A 2 7.90 5.20 15.08
C ASN A 2 7.97 3.66 15.03
N LEU A 3 6.82 2.96 14.99
CA LEU A 3 6.77 1.50 14.98
C LEU A 3 7.16 0.88 13.62
N LEU A 4 6.87 1.60 12.53
CA LEU A 4 7.19 1.19 11.16
C LEU A 4 8.53 1.78 10.75
N THR A 5 9.33 1.02 10.00
CA THR A 5 10.53 1.51 9.33
C THR A 5 10.17 2.55 8.26
N ARG A 6 11.17 3.29 7.76
CA ARG A 6 10.96 4.30 6.71
C ARG A 6 10.27 3.71 5.47
N ARG A 7 10.72 2.55 5.00
CA ARG A 7 10.15 1.88 3.81
C ARG A 7 8.74 1.37 4.07
N GLU A 8 8.48 0.78 5.23
CA GLU A 8 7.13 0.34 5.62
C GLU A 8 6.15 1.52 5.71
N ARG A 9 6.59 2.68 6.21
CA ARG A 9 5.76 3.89 6.20
C ARG A 9 5.42 4.35 4.79
N GLN A 10 6.39 4.36 3.88
CA GLN A 10 6.15 4.74 2.49
C GLN A 10 5.12 3.81 1.82
N VAL A 11 5.28 2.50 2.01
CA VAL A 11 4.31 1.50 1.52
C VAL A 11 2.92 1.73 2.13
N ALA A 12 2.84 1.90 3.46
CA ALA A 12 1.56 2.10 4.15
C ALA A 12 0.83 3.37 3.68
N VAL A 13 1.57 4.45 3.41
CA VAL A 13 1.02 5.71 2.87
C VAL A 13 0.47 5.51 1.46
N LEU A 14 1.25 4.92 0.56
CA LEU A 14 0.80 4.70 -0.82
C LEU A 14 -0.41 3.76 -0.88
N VAL A 15 -0.43 2.71 -0.05
CA VAL A 15 -1.59 1.81 0.04
C VAL A 15 -2.81 2.50 0.65
N SER A 16 -2.62 3.44 1.58
CA SER A 16 -3.73 4.24 2.13
C SER A 16 -4.36 5.19 1.12
N GLN A 17 -3.60 5.59 0.10
CA GLN A 17 -4.10 6.36 -1.05
C GLN A 17 -4.84 5.50 -2.09
N GLY A 18 -4.99 4.19 -1.83
CA GLY A 18 -5.70 3.27 -2.72
C GLY A 18 -4.84 2.64 -3.82
N LEU A 19 -3.52 2.87 -3.84
CA LEU A 19 -2.66 2.29 -4.87
C LEU A 19 -2.62 0.75 -4.78
N THR A 20 -2.45 0.10 -5.93
CA THR A 20 -2.20 -1.34 -6.04
C THR A 20 -0.74 -1.66 -5.77
N ASN A 21 -0.43 -2.91 -5.41
CA ASN A 21 0.95 -3.34 -5.15
C ASN A 21 1.86 -3.05 -6.35
N ARG A 22 1.38 -3.25 -7.59
CA ARG A 22 2.07 -2.87 -8.82
C ARG A 22 2.46 -1.40 -8.88
N ARG A 23 1.53 -0.49 -8.58
CA ARG A 23 1.80 0.97 -8.59
C ARG A 23 2.75 1.36 -7.46
N VAL A 24 2.58 0.79 -6.27
CA VAL A 24 3.51 0.99 -5.14
C VAL A 24 4.91 0.51 -5.50
N ALA A 25 5.02 -0.64 -6.17
CA ALA A 25 6.28 -1.22 -6.62
C ALA A 25 6.99 -0.30 -7.62
N GLN A 26 6.25 0.27 -8.57
CA GLN A 26 6.76 1.27 -9.51
C GLN A 26 7.25 2.54 -8.80
N GLU A 27 6.42 3.13 -7.93
CA GLU A 27 6.75 4.36 -7.19
C GLU A 27 7.98 4.20 -6.28
N LEU A 28 8.18 3.00 -5.72
CA LEU A 28 9.27 2.72 -4.79
C LEU A 28 10.48 2.07 -5.45
N PHE A 29 10.42 1.81 -6.76
CA PHE A 29 11.43 1.10 -7.55
C PHE A 29 11.78 -0.27 -6.98
N VAL A 30 10.76 -1.06 -6.63
CA VAL A 30 10.88 -2.41 -6.09
C VAL A 30 9.96 -3.38 -6.86
N THR A 31 10.00 -4.67 -6.51
CA THR A 31 9.06 -5.65 -7.06
C THR A 31 7.76 -5.69 -6.27
N GLU A 32 6.68 -6.17 -6.88
CA GLU A 32 5.41 -6.41 -6.18
C GLU A 32 5.60 -7.35 -4.98
N LYS A 33 6.46 -8.36 -5.13
CA LYS A 33 6.80 -9.30 -4.05
C LYS A 33 7.44 -8.61 -2.85
N THR A 34 8.28 -7.62 -3.10
CA THR A 34 8.88 -6.77 -2.05
C THR A 34 7.81 -5.94 -1.34
N VAL A 35 6.84 -5.40 -2.07
CA VAL A 35 5.70 -4.67 -1.48
C VAL A 35 4.84 -5.60 -0.61
N GLU A 36 4.55 -6.81 -1.07
CA GLU A 36 3.81 -7.82 -0.29
C GLU A 36 4.53 -8.16 1.02
N MET A 37 5.86 -8.34 0.97
CA MET A 37 6.68 -8.59 2.16
C MET A 37 6.63 -7.41 3.14
N HIS A 38 6.74 -6.18 2.64
CA HIS A 38 6.59 -5.00 3.49
C HIS A 38 5.18 -4.93 4.10
N LEU A 39 4.13 -5.25 3.37
CA LEU A 39 2.76 -5.29 3.88
C LEU A 39 2.57 -6.35 4.97
N ALA A 40 3.12 -7.55 4.79
CA ALA A 40 3.09 -8.58 5.82
C ALA A 40 3.76 -8.10 7.13
N ASN A 41 4.91 -7.43 7.02
CA ASN A 41 5.59 -6.86 8.20
C ASN A 41 4.80 -5.70 8.83
N ILE A 42 4.18 -4.84 8.02
CA ILE A 42 3.30 -3.76 8.48
C ILE A 42 2.12 -4.34 9.26
N PHE A 43 1.46 -5.37 8.72
CA PHE A 43 0.35 -6.07 9.35
C PHE A 43 0.74 -6.68 10.70
N ALA A 44 1.86 -7.39 10.75
CA ALA A 44 2.38 -7.96 11.99
C ALA A 44 2.71 -6.88 13.02
N LYS A 45 3.36 -5.78 12.62
CA LYS A 45 3.74 -4.67 13.52
C LYS A 45 2.54 -3.89 14.04
N LEU A 46 1.53 -3.66 13.20
CA LEU A 46 0.32 -2.92 13.59
C LEU A 46 -0.73 -3.81 14.24
N GLY A 47 -0.55 -5.13 14.24
CA GLY A 47 -1.55 -6.08 14.76
C GLY A 47 -2.84 -6.10 13.95
N VAL A 48 -2.75 -5.86 12.64
CA VAL A 48 -3.93 -5.77 11.75
C VAL A 48 -3.83 -6.81 10.64
N SER A 49 -4.98 -7.27 10.15
CA SER A 49 -5.04 -8.35 9.14
C SER A 49 -5.50 -7.86 7.76
N SER A 50 -5.63 -6.55 7.55
CA SER A 50 -6.23 -6.03 6.31
C SER A 50 -5.67 -4.69 5.86
N ARG A 51 -5.46 -4.58 4.55
CA ARG A 51 -5.05 -3.32 3.89
C ARG A 51 -6.02 -2.17 4.18
N ALA A 52 -7.32 -2.46 4.30
CA ALA A 52 -8.33 -1.46 4.59
C ALA A 52 -8.16 -0.87 6.00
N VAL A 53 -7.75 -1.71 6.97
CA VAL A 53 -7.45 -1.26 8.33
C VAL A 53 -6.19 -0.39 8.33
N VAL A 54 -5.14 -0.79 7.61
CA VAL A 54 -3.94 0.05 7.42
C VAL A 54 -4.31 1.38 6.77
N ALA A 55 -5.12 1.37 5.70
CA ALA A 55 -5.57 2.58 5.03
C ALA A 55 -6.35 3.50 5.97
N ARG A 56 -7.21 2.97 6.84
CA ARG A 56 -7.94 3.75 7.84
C ARG A 56 -7.03 4.32 8.94
N LEU A 57 -6.05 3.54 9.41
CA LEU A 57 -5.11 3.96 10.45
C LEU A 57 -4.14 5.06 9.95
N ILE A 58 -3.76 5.01 8.68
CA ILE A 58 -2.85 5.99 8.06
C ILE A 58 -3.61 7.17 7.46
N GLY A 59 -4.74 6.93 6.79
CA GLY A 59 -5.57 7.88 6.07
C GLY A 59 -6.71 8.49 6.88
N ALA A 60 -6.57 8.60 8.21
CA ALA A 60 -7.58 9.19 9.08
C ALA A 60 -7.92 10.67 8.78
N THR A 61 -7.21 11.33 7.85
CA THR A 61 -7.68 12.51 7.13
C THR A 61 -8.48 12.10 5.89
N GLY A 62 -9.76 11.78 6.12
CA GLY A 62 -10.88 11.77 5.16
C GLY A 62 -10.61 11.37 3.70
N GLN A 63 -10.93 10.13 3.35
CA GLN A 63 -11.99 9.76 2.36
C GLN A 63 -11.76 8.33 1.84
N PRO A 64 -12.68 7.37 2.06
CA PRO A 64 -12.66 6.10 1.38
C PRO A 64 -13.32 6.26 0.02
N VAL A 65 -12.53 6.49 -1.03
CA VAL A 65 -13.02 6.34 -2.40
C VAL A 65 -12.35 5.13 -3.01
N GLY A 66 -13.11 4.04 -3.05
CA GLY A 66 -13.00 3.11 -4.16
C GLY A 66 -13.29 3.89 -5.44
N ALA A 67 -12.26 4.46 -6.05
CA ALA A 67 -12.24 4.71 -7.47
C ALA A 67 -11.48 3.53 -8.07
N ALA A 68 -12.26 2.61 -8.64
CA ALA A 68 -11.76 1.57 -9.52
C ALA A 68 -10.74 2.17 -10.50
N VAL A 69 -9.55 1.57 -10.55
CA VAL A 69 -8.77 1.60 -11.79
C VAL A 69 -9.27 0.37 -12.57
N PRO A 70 -9.88 0.54 -13.75
CA PRO A 70 -10.23 -0.61 -14.57
C PRO A 70 -8.97 -1.40 -14.87
N ALA A 71 -9.09 -2.73 -14.78
CA ALA A 71 -8.14 -3.65 -15.38
C ALA A 71 -8.13 -3.37 -16.88
N GLY A 72 -7.14 -2.61 -17.34
CA GLY A 72 -6.98 -2.31 -18.76
C GLY A 72 -6.16 -1.05 -19.01
N GLU A 73 -4.82 -1.20 -19.06
CA GLU A 73 -4.05 -0.48 -20.08
C GLU A 73 -2.76 -1.24 -20.40
N ALA A 74 -2.52 -1.32 -21.71
CA ALA A 74 -1.60 -2.16 -22.41
C ALA A 74 -0.12 -1.72 -22.28
N ALA A 75 0.75 -2.71 -22.38
CA ALA A 75 1.94 -2.68 -23.24
C ALA A 75 2.07 -4.15 -23.72
N ALA A 76 1.81 -4.51 -24.99
CA ALA A 76 2.51 -4.06 -26.19
C ALA A 76 4.04 -4.18 -26.03
N THR A 77 4.55 -5.40 -26.14
CA THR A 77 5.65 -5.86 -27.01
C THR A 77 6.09 -7.25 -26.55
#